data_AF-A0A537I1W1-F1
#
_entry.id   AF-A0A537I1W1-F1
#
_cell.length_a   1.000
_cell.length_b   1.000
_cell.length_c   1.000
_cell.angle_alpha   90.00
_cell.angle_beta   90.00
_cell.angle_gamma   90.00
#
_symmetry.space_group_name_H-M   'P 1'
#
loop_
_entity.id
_entity.type
_entity.pdbx_description
1 polymer ?
#
loop_
_entity_poly.entity_id
_entity_poly.type
_entity_poly.pdbx_seq_one_letter_code
_entity_poly.pdbx_strand_id
1 'polypeptide(L)'
;MEVHHHSPTSRKKWTHYLWEFLMLFLAVFCGFLAEYQLEHKIEKDREKIYISNLYEDLKSDTAIYNEYGRTGKEFDARIDSLMRLLRSPGRSAHLDKIYYYARVLTLNTNIAIPSQRTFTQMKNSGLLRLISKQKVADNVSSYYLELDEILSQNGFILGMISDYWDEAGNLFDAEVLYRIRIEKKIPDNKNLKLMTEDPVVINKFLVNAQYLYGSRKKQSEDVKVRFQRAIELISLIQKEYHLK
;
A
#
# COMPACT_ATOMS: atom_id res chain seq x y z
N MET A 1 63.76 -63.92 4.11
CA MET A 1 63.90 -63.02 2.94
C MET A 1 62.51 -62.92 2.35
N GLU A 2 61.76 -61.89 2.74
CA GLU A 2 60.38 -61.70 2.30
C GLU A 2 60.38 -61.19 0.85
N VAL A 3 59.84 -62.00 -0.05
CA VAL A 3 59.79 -61.71 -1.48
C VAL A 3 58.53 -60.89 -1.73
N HIS A 4 58.67 -59.58 -1.86
CA HIS A 4 57.59 -58.71 -2.32
C HIS A 4 57.30 -59.02 -3.80
N HIS A 5 56.20 -59.71 -4.08
CA HIS A 5 55.64 -59.77 -5.43
C HIS A 5 55.11 -58.38 -5.81
N HIS A 6 55.93 -57.60 -6.51
CA HIS A 6 55.42 -56.49 -7.30
C HIS A 6 54.66 -57.07 -8.49
N SER A 7 53.33 -57.17 -8.34
CA SER A 7 52.44 -57.51 -9.44
C SER A 7 52.67 -56.50 -10.57
N PRO A 8 53.02 -56.93 -11.79
CA PRO A 8 53.31 -56.03 -12.89
C PRO A 8 52.03 -55.26 -13.24
N THR A 9 52.00 -53.97 -12.91
CA THR A 9 50.93 -53.07 -13.32
C THR A 9 50.92 -53.01 -14.84
N SER A 10 49.89 -53.61 -15.45
CA SER A 10 49.71 -53.53 -16.90
C SER A 10 49.62 -52.05 -17.28
N ARG A 11 50.44 -51.61 -18.25
CA ARG A 11 50.38 -50.23 -18.75
C ARG A 11 48.98 -50.01 -19.34
N LYS A 12 48.21 -49.12 -18.70
CA LYS A 12 46.88 -48.74 -19.18
C LYS A 12 46.98 -48.26 -20.63
N LYS A 13 46.20 -48.87 -21.52
CA LYS A 13 46.09 -48.42 -22.91
C LYS A 13 45.51 -47.01 -22.92
N TRP A 14 45.89 -46.16 -23.87
CA TRP A 14 45.39 -44.78 -24.00
C TRP A 14 43.86 -44.68 -23.96
N THR A 15 43.16 -45.69 -24.49
CA THR A 15 41.70 -45.82 -24.42
C THR A 15 41.16 -45.83 -22.98
N HIS A 16 41.91 -46.38 -22.02
CA HIS A 16 41.52 -46.38 -20.60
C HIS A 16 41.54 -44.98 -20.01
N TYR A 17 42.55 -44.15 -20.35
CA TYR A 17 42.62 -42.76 -19.92
C TYR A 17 41.50 -41.92 -20.54
N LEU A 18 41.13 -42.19 -21.80
CA LEU A 18 39.99 -41.54 -22.45
C LEU A 18 38.66 -41.88 -21.74
N TRP A 19 38.44 -43.15 -21.38
CA TRP A 19 37.25 -43.56 -20.65
C TRP A 19 37.20 -43.01 -19.22
N GLU A 20 38.34 -42.95 -18.52
CA GLU A 20 38.44 -42.29 -17.21
C GLU A 20 38.13 -40.78 -17.30
N PHE A 21 38.68 -40.09 -18.29
CA PHE A 21 38.36 -38.69 -18.57
C PHE A 21 36.87 -38.53 -18.86
N LEU A 22 36.30 -39.35 -19.74
CA LEU A 22 34.90 -39.25 -20.13
C LEU A 22 33.97 -39.53 -18.93
N MET A 23 34.31 -40.47 -18.06
CA MET A 23 33.57 -40.75 -16.82
C MET A 23 33.59 -39.55 -15.86
N LEU A 24 34.78 -38.99 -15.58
CA LEU A 24 34.91 -37.82 -14.69
C LEU A 24 34.28 -36.55 -15.29
N PHE A 25 34.49 -36.31 -16.58
CA PHE A 25 33.89 -35.22 -17.32
C PHE A 25 32.37 -35.32 -17.30
N LEU A 26 31.81 -36.50 -17.62
CA LEU A 26 30.37 -36.71 -17.63
C LEU A 26 29.78 -36.59 -16.23
N ALA A 27 30.46 -37.06 -15.18
CA ALA A 27 30.01 -36.88 -13.80
C ALA A 27 29.86 -35.40 -13.42
N VAL A 28 30.88 -34.59 -13.72
CA VAL A 28 30.86 -33.14 -13.46
C VAL A 28 29.85 -32.43 -14.37
N PHE A 29 29.81 -32.76 -15.66
CA PHE A 29 28.88 -32.19 -16.63
C PHE A 29 27.41 -32.47 -16.28
N CYS A 30 27.09 -33.71 -15.89
CA CYS A 30 25.75 -34.07 -15.43
C CYS A 30 25.39 -33.34 -14.13
N GLY A 31 26.36 -33.14 -13.21
CA GLY A 31 26.16 -32.32 -12.01
C GLY A 31 25.71 -30.90 -12.35
N PHE A 32 26.46 -30.21 -13.24
CA PHE A 32 26.09 -28.87 -13.71
C PHE A 32 24.75 -28.84 -14.45
N LEU A 33 24.47 -29.84 -15.29
CA LEU A 33 23.20 -29.92 -16.02
C LEU A 33 22.00 -30.11 -15.06
N ALA A 34 22.17 -30.95 -14.04
CA ALA A 34 21.16 -31.17 -13.02
C ALA A 34 20.89 -29.91 -12.19
N GLU A 35 21.93 -29.17 -11.81
CA GLU A 35 21.82 -27.91 -11.10
C GLU A 35 21.12 -26.84 -11.94
N TYR A 36 21.51 -26.67 -13.21
CA TYR A 36 20.86 -25.74 -14.14
C TYR A 36 19.36 -26.04 -14.31
N GLN A 37 18.99 -27.32 -14.46
CA GLN A 37 17.58 -27.72 -14.59
C GLN A 37 16.80 -27.50 -13.28
N LEU A 38 17.40 -27.83 -12.14
CA LEU A 38 16.80 -27.65 -10.83
C LEU A 38 16.54 -26.17 -10.54
N GLU A 39 17.53 -25.30 -10.80
CA GLU A 39 17.42 -23.86 -10.61
C GLU A 39 16.29 -23.28 -11.47
N HIS A 40 16.25 -23.63 -12.77
CA HIS A 40 15.21 -23.15 -13.67
C HIS A 40 13.80 -23.59 -13.25
N LYS A 41 13.66 -24.79 -12.68
CA LYS A 41 12.40 -25.26 -12.11
C LYS A 41 12.02 -24.47 -10.86
N ILE A 42 12.96 -24.29 -9.93
CA ILE A 42 12.74 -23.55 -8.68
C ILE A 42 12.38 -22.09 -8.97
N GLU A 43 13.04 -21.43 -9.92
CA GLU A 43 12.75 -20.05 -10.31
C GLU A 43 11.31 -19.91 -10.85
N LYS A 44 10.86 -20.83 -11.71
CA LYS A 44 9.48 -20.87 -12.22
C LYS A 44 8.44 -21.12 -11.12
N ASP A 45 8.73 -22.03 -10.19
CA ASP A 45 7.82 -22.31 -9.09
C ASP A 45 7.72 -21.12 -8.13
N ARG A 46 8.84 -20.44 -7.86
CA ARG A 46 8.87 -19.19 -7.09
C ARG A 46 8.10 -18.08 -7.78
N GLU A 47 8.32 -17.88 -9.08
CA GLU A 47 7.58 -16.89 -9.88
C GLU A 47 6.07 -17.05 -9.71
N LYS A 48 5.54 -18.28 -9.86
CA LYS A 48 4.10 -18.55 -9.69
C LYS A 48 3.58 -18.18 -8.30
N ILE A 49 4.32 -18.53 -7.25
CA ILE A 49 3.96 -18.21 -5.87
C ILE A 49 3.89 -16.69 -5.68
N TYR A 50 4.93 -15.98 -6.13
CA TYR A 50 4.98 -14.52 -5.99
C TYR A 50 3.90 -13.81 -6.80
N ILE A 51 3.65 -14.24 -8.04
CA ILE A 51 2.60 -13.65 -8.87
C ILE A 51 1.22 -13.91 -8.26
N SER A 52 0.97 -15.10 -7.70
CA SER A 52 -0.26 -15.38 -6.96
C SER A 52 -0.41 -14.48 -5.73
N ASN A 53 0.67 -14.23 -5.00
CA ASN A 53 0.65 -13.34 -3.83
C ASN A 53 0.45 -11.87 -4.22
N LEU A 54 1.09 -11.40 -5.30
CA LEU A 54 0.86 -10.06 -5.86
C LEU A 54 -0.58 -9.89 -6.31
N TYR A 55 -1.16 -10.90 -6.95
CA TYR A 55 -2.56 -10.90 -7.36
C TYR A 55 -3.52 -10.73 -6.16
N GLU A 56 -3.28 -11.43 -5.05
CA GLU A 56 -4.07 -11.26 -3.83
C GLU A 56 -3.82 -9.91 -3.14
N ASP A 57 -2.58 -9.42 -3.12
CA ASP A 57 -2.25 -8.08 -2.62
C ASP A 57 -3.01 -7.00 -3.43
N LEU A 58 -3.06 -7.10 -4.76
CA LEU A 58 -3.80 -6.19 -5.63
C LEU A 58 -5.31 -6.24 -5.38
N LYS A 59 -5.90 -7.41 -5.14
CA LYS A 59 -7.31 -7.52 -4.74
C LYS A 59 -7.57 -6.78 -3.42
N SER A 60 -6.68 -6.94 -2.45
CA SER A 60 -6.77 -6.21 -1.18
C SER A 60 -6.72 -4.69 -1.42
N ASP A 61 -5.81 -4.23 -2.29
CA ASP A 61 -5.70 -2.81 -2.68
C ASP A 61 -7.00 -2.29 -3.28
N THR A 62 -7.65 -3.05 -4.18
CA THR A 62 -8.93 -2.64 -4.76
C THR A 62 -10.03 -2.44 -3.71
N ALA A 63 -10.06 -3.29 -2.67
CA ALA A 63 -11.01 -3.14 -1.56
C ALA A 63 -10.71 -1.88 -0.73
N ILE A 64 -9.43 -1.61 -0.45
CA ILE A 64 -8.97 -0.41 0.26
C ILE A 64 -9.36 0.85 -0.51
N TYR A 65 -9.09 0.90 -1.82
CA TYR A 65 -9.42 2.05 -2.65
C TYR A 65 -10.94 2.30 -2.75
N ASN A 66 -11.74 1.24 -2.85
CA ASN A 66 -13.20 1.36 -2.85
C ASN A 66 -13.72 1.95 -1.53
N GLU A 67 -13.23 1.44 -0.39
CA GLU A 67 -13.62 1.92 0.92
C GLU A 67 -13.17 3.37 1.15
N TYR A 68 -11.96 3.72 0.70
CA TYR A 68 -11.47 5.10 0.71
C TYR A 68 -12.38 6.02 -0.12
N GLY A 69 -12.79 5.61 -1.33
CA GLY A 69 -13.72 6.36 -2.16
C GLY A 69 -15.11 6.54 -1.52
N ARG A 70 -15.62 5.51 -0.84
CA ARG A 70 -16.90 5.56 -0.12
C ARG A 70 -16.87 6.55 1.04
N THR A 71 -15.89 6.41 1.92
CA THR A 71 -15.70 7.28 3.09
C THR A 71 -15.33 8.71 2.70
N GLY A 72 -14.64 8.91 1.58
CA GLY A 72 -14.35 10.23 1.03
C GLY A 72 -15.62 11.05 0.71
N LYS A 73 -16.69 10.41 0.23
CA LYS A 73 -17.98 11.11 0.00
C LYS A 73 -18.61 11.61 1.30
N GLU A 74 -18.51 10.83 2.38
CA GLU A 74 -19.00 11.26 3.69
C GLU A 74 -18.19 12.43 4.23
N PHE A 75 -16.87 12.40 4.02
CA PHE A 75 -15.97 13.51 4.37
C PHE A 75 -16.34 14.79 3.58
N ASP A 76 -16.49 14.71 2.26
CA ASP A 76 -16.88 15.83 1.39
C ASP A 76 -18.18 16.50 1.86
N ALA A 77 -19.20 15.71 2.24
CA ALA A 77 -20.48 16.24 2.72
C ALA A 77 -20.38 16.91 4.10
N ARG A 78 -19.57 16.36 5.01
CA ARG A 78 -19.38 16.88 6.37
C ARG A 78 -18.62 18.19 6.35
N ILE A 79 -17.56 18.28 5.55
CA ILE A 79 -16.74 19.48 5.48
C ILE A 79 -17.46 20.64 4.80
N ASP A 80 -18.22 20.38 3.74
CA ASP A 80 -19.10 21.38 3.11
C ASP A 80 -20.12 21.93 4.13
N SER A 81 -20.76 21.03 4.87
CA SER A 81 -21.71 21.41 5.92
C SER A 81 -21.06 22.24 7.02
N LEU A 82 -19.88 21.84 7.50
CA LEU A 82 -19.13 22.58 8.51
C LEU A 82 -18.77 23.99 8.02
N MET A 83 -18.17 24.10 6.83
CA MET A 83 -17.76 25.38 6.25
C MET A 83 -18.95 26.32 6.06
N ARG A 84 -20.06 25.81 5.53
CA ARG A 84 -21.28 26.58 5.30
C ARG A 84 -21.92 27.06 6.60
N LEU A 85 -22.09 26.17 7.58
CA LEU A 85 -22.76 26.49 8.85
C LEU A 85 -21.92 27.47 9.67
N LEU A 86 -20.60 27.26 9.77
CA LEU A 86 -19.72 28.12 10.55
C LEU A 86 -19.60 29.53 9.92
N ARG A 87 -19.70 29.67 8.61
CA ARG A 87 -19.73 30.98 7.93
C ARG A 87 -21.08 31.68 7.97
N SER A 88 -22.15 30.99 8.39
CA SER A 88 -23.50 31.55 8.36
C SER A 88 -23.69 32.67 9.41
N PRO A 89 -24.43 33.75 9.09
CA PRO A 89 -24.78 34.79 10.07
C PRO A 89 -25.58 34.27 11.28
N GLY A 90 -26.25 33.12 11.12
CA GLY A 90 -27.05 32.45 12.16
C GLY A 90 -26.36 31.25 12.81
N ARG A 91 -25.02 31.17 12.79
CA ARG A 91 -24.27 29.99 13.27
C ARG A 91 -24.63 29.54 14.69
N SER A 92 -25.04 30.47 15.57
CA SER A 92 -25.43 30.20 16.95
C SER A 92 -26.64 29.25 17.04
N ALA A 93 -27.52 29.26 16.05
CA ALA A 93 -28.65 28.34 15.94
C ALA A 93 -28.25 26.93 15.45
N HIS A 94 -26.98 26.73 15.09
CA HIS A 94 -26.47 25.51 14.45
C HIS A 94 -25.18 24.99 15.13
N LEU A 95 -24.88 25.44 16.35
CA LEU A 95 -23.65 25.03 17.05
C LEU A 95 -23.62 23.53 17.31
N ASP A 96 -24.78 22.91 17.57
CA ASP A 96 -24.94 21.47 17.65
C ASP A 96 -24.30 20.72 16.46
N LYS A 97 -24.67 21.12 15.25
CA LYS A 97 -24.18 20.53 13.99
C LYS A 97 -22.75 20.93 13.71
N ILE A 98 -22.36 22.17 14.00
CA ILE A 98 -20.99 22.65 13.81
C ILE A 98 -20.03 21.83 14.69
N TYR A 99 -20.31 21.71 15.99
CA TYR A 99 -19.52 20.89 16.91
C TYR A 99 -19.47 19.43 16.45
N TYR A 100 -20.62 18.87 16.06
CA TYR A 100 -20.70 17.50 15.57
C TYR A 100 -19.81 17.31 14.34
N TYR A 101 -20.00 18.09 13.27
CA TYR A 101 -19.22 17.96 12.04
C TYR A 101 -17.74 18.24 12.28
N ALA A 102 -17.39 19.25 13.06
CA ALA A 102 -16.01 19.57 13.39
C ALA A 102 -15.30 18.39 14.05
N ARG A 103 -16.00 17.68 14.95
CA ARG A 103 -15.46 16.48 15.60
C ARG A 103 -15.39 15.29 14.65
N VAL A 104 -16.51 14.94 14.00
CA VAL A 104 -16.63 13.70 13.20
C VAL A 104 -15.85 13.73 11.89
N LEU A 105 -15.41 14.91 11.44
CA LEU A 105 -14.62 15.10 10.23
C LEU A 105 -13.32 14.29 10.25
N THR A 106 -12.68 14.15 11.42
CA THR A 106 -11.39 13.47 11.60
C THR A 106 -11.46 12.24 12.49
N LEU A 107 -12.64 11.80 12.95
CA LEU A 107 -12.75 10.63 13.85
C LEU A 107 -12.36 9.31 13.17
N ASN A 108 -12.59 9.22 11.86
CA ASN A 108 -12.18 8.10 11.03
C ASN A 108 -11.18 8.63 10.02
N THR A 109 -9.94 8.80 10.47
CA THR A 109 -8.80 9.26 9.67
C THR A 109 -8.47 8.23 8.58
N ASN A 110 -9.36 8.03 7.62
CA ASN A 110 -9.16 7.04 6.58
C ASN A 110 -8.05 7.54 5.66
N ILE A 111 -6.95 6.82 5.61
CA ILE A 111 -5.84 7.06 4.68
C ILE A 111 -5.69 5.78 3.85
N ALA A 112 -5.40 5.92 2.56
CA ALA A 112 -5.24 4.75 1.70
C ALA A 112 -3.88 4.11 1.99
N ILE A 113 -3.85 2.87 2.50
CA ILE A 113 -2.61 2.13 2.76
C ILE A 113 -2.61 0.83 1.96
N PRO A 114 -2.18 0.87 0.69
CA PRO A 114 -2.09 -0.32 -0.16
C PRO A 114 -1.02 -1.31 0.32
N SER A 115 -1.21 -2.58 0.02
CA SER A 115 -0.28 -3.67 0.34
C SER A 115 0.99 -3.57 -0.51
N GLN A 116 2.13 -3.48 0.17
CA GLN A 116 3.46 -3.52 -0.46
C GLN A 116 4.20 -4.82 -0.14
N ARG A 117 3.53 -5.77 0.51
CA ARG A 117 4.18 -6.92 1.15
C ARG A 117 4.97 -7.76 0.16
N THR A 118 4.30 -8.28 -0.87
CA THR A 118 4.94 -9.20 -1.82
C THR A 118 5.96 -8.47 -2.68
N PHE A 119 5.62 -7.28 -3.18
CA PHE A 119 6.53 -6.48 -4.00
C PHE A 119 7.82 -6.11 -3.24
N THR A 120 7.72 -5.66 -1.99
CA THR A 120 8.88 -5.32 -1.16
C THR A 120 9.74 -6.55 -0.89
N GLN A 121 9.13 -7.71 -0.60
CA GLN A 121 9.88 -8.96 -0.44
C GLN A 121 10.66 -9.30 -1.70
N MET A 122 10.01 -9.27 -2.87
CA MET A 122 10.68 -9.57 -4.15
C MET A 122 11.77 -8.56 -4.48
N LYS A 123 11.54 -7.27 -4.23
CA LYS A 123 12.51 -6.19 -4.44
C LYS A 123 13.77 -6.42 -3.59
N ASN A 124 13.59 -6.64 -2.30
CA ASN A 124 14.70 -6.79 -1.36
C ASN A 124 15.49 -8.09 -1.55
N SER A 125 14.85 -9.13 -2.10
CA SER A 125 15.50 -10.42 -2.38
C SER A 125 16.01 -10.55 -3.82
N GLY A 126 15.93 -9.49 -4.63
CA GLY A 126 16.37 -9.51 -6.04
C GLY A 126 15.53 -10.40 -6.95
N LEU A 127 14.32 -10.76 -6.53
CA LEU A 127 13.43 -11.71 -7.22
C LEU A 127 12.49 -11.06 -8.22
N LEU A 128 12.49 -9.73 -8.36
CA LEU A 128 11.73 -9.06 -9.43
C LEU A 128 12.12 -9.55 -10.83
N ARG A 129 13.38 -9.97 -11.02
CA ARG A 129 13.89 -10.57 -12.27
C ARG A 129 13.23 -11.90 -12.62
N LEU A 130 12.57 -12.56 -11.66
CA LEU A 130 11.92 -13.85 -11.89
C LEU A 130 10.62 -13.72 -12.70
N ILE A 131 10.04 -12.51 -12.82
CA ILE A 131 8.82 -12.30 -13.61
C ILE A 131 9.17 -12.44 -15.09
N SER A 132 8.93 -13.62 -15.65
CA SER A 132 9.28 -14.00 -17.02
C SER A 132 8.44 -13.29 -18.07
N LYS A 133 7.21 -12.89 -17.71
CA LYS A 133 6.28 -12.16 -18.57
C LYS A 133 6.61 -10.67 -18.53
N GLN A 134 7.39 -10.19 -19.51
CA GLN A 134 7.88 -8.80 -19.55
C GLN A 134 6.75 -7.77 -19.33
N LYS A 135 5.62 -7.92 -20.02
CA LYS A 135 4.48 -7.01 -19.87
C LYS A 135 3.95 -6.97 -18.43
N VAL A 136 3.93 -8.10 -17.73
CA VAL A 136 3.54 -8.17 -16.31
C VAL A 136 4.60 -7.51 -15.44
N ALA A 137 5.87 -7.80 -15.69
CA ALA A 137 6.98 -7.20 -14.94
C ALA A 137 6.97 -5.66 -15.01
N ASP A 138 6.74 -5.10 -16.20
CA ASP A 138 6.68 -3.65 -16.44
C ASP A 138 5.49 -3.02 -15.70
N ASN A 139 4.31 -3.64 -15.78
CA ASN A 139 3.10 -3.12 -15.13
C ASN A 139 3.14 -3.27 -13.60
N VAL A 140 3.69 -4.37 -13.07
CA VAL A 140 3.95 -4.53 -11.63
C VAL A 140 4.88 -3.41 -11.16
N SER A 141 6.03 -3.23 -11.83
CA SER A 141 7.00 -2.22 -11.43
C SER A 141 6.41 -0.81 -11.46
N SER A 142 5.70 -0.46 -12.53
CA SER A 142 5.07 0.86 -12.65
C SER A 142 3.97 1.08 -11.60
N TYR A 143 3.13 0.08 -11.32
CA TYR A 143 2.10 0.19 -10.28
C TYR A 143 2.71 0.47 -8.90
N TYR A 144 3.75 -0.26 -8.53
CA TYR A 144 4.37 -0.13 -7.20
C TYR A 144 5.26 1.11 -7.06
N LEU A 145 5.92 1.57 -8.13
CA LEU A 145 6.65 2.85 -8.12
C LEU A 145 5.75 4.02 -7.78
N GLU A 146 4.50 3.96 -8.22
CA GLU A 146 3.56 5.05 -7.95
C GLU A 146 3.08 5.01 -6.50
N LEU A 147 3.09 3.88 -5.79
CA LEU A 147 2.55 3.80 -4.41
C LEU A 147 3.20 4.79 -3.43
N ASP A 148 4.47 5.12 -3.63
CA ASP A 148 5.21 6.07 -2.79
C ASP A 148 4.52 7.44 -2.72
N GLU A 149 3.86 7.87 -3.79
CA GLU A 149 3.11 9.12 -3.82
C GLU A 149 1.89 9.08 -2.90
N ILE A 150 1.12 7.98 -2.86
CA ILE A 150 0.00 7.84 -1.91
C ILE A 150 0.50 7.90 -0.47
N LEU A 151 1.63 7.24 -0.18
CA LEU A 151 2.20 7.22 1.17
C LEU A 151 2.68 8.61 1.58
N SER A 152 3.29 9.34 0.65
CA SER A 152 3.67 10.74 0.86
C SER A 152 2.44 11.62 1.14
N GLN A 153 1.38 11.49 0.32
CA GLN A 153 0.10 12.19 0.53
C GLN A 153 -0.53 11.87 1.88
N ASN A 154 -0.46 10.61 2.35
CA ASN A 154 -0.93 10.25 3.68
C ASN A 154 -0.21 11.04 4.77
N GLY A 155 1.11 11.20 4.66
CA GLY A 155 1.90 12.01 5.58
C GLY A 155 1.43 13.47 5.62
N PHE A 156 1.22 14.09 4.45
CA PHE A 156 0.69 15.45 4.36
C PHE A 156 -0.70 15.57 4.98
N ILE A 157 -1.60 14.64 4.69
CA ILE A 157 -2.97 14.62 5.26
C ILE A 157 -2.92 14.49 6.78
N LEU A 158 -2.04 13.66 7.34
CA LEU A 158 -1.87 13.54 8.79
C LEU A 158 -1.35 14.85 9.42
N GLY A 159 -0.42 15.55 8.76
CA GLY A 159 0.03 16.87 9.19
C GLY A 159 -1.11 17.88 9.21
N MET A 160 -1.89 17.97 8.13
CA MET A 160 -3.05 18.86 8.03
C MET A 160 -4.13 18.57 9.07
N ILE A 161 -4.28 17.30 9.47
CA ILE A 161 -5.20 16.91 10.55
C ILE A 161 -4.70 17.39 11.91
N SER A 162 -3.38 17.34 12.13
CA SER A 162 -2.78 17.93 13.32
C SER A 162 -3.03 19.45 13.40
N ASP A 163 -2.79 20.17 12.30
CA ASP A 163 -3.02 21.62 12.22
C ASP A 163 -4.50 21.98 12.40
N TYR A 164 -5.40 21.13 11.87
CA TYR A 164 -6.84 21.27 12.08
C TYR A 164 -7.23 21.07 13.56
N TRP A 165 -6.63 20.09 14.25
CA TRP A 165 -6.88 19.84 15.66
C TRP A 165 -6.38 20.97 16.56
N ASP A 166 -5.21 21.52 16.26
CA ASP A 166 -4.65 22.65 17.00
C ASP A 166 -5.59 23.87 16.94
N GLU A 167 -6.06 24.23 15.74
CA GLU A 167 -7.02 25.32 15.58
C GLU A 167 -8.40 25.01 16.14
N ALA A 168 -8.83 23.74 16.12
CA ALA A 168 -10.07 23.33 16.76
C ALA A 168 -10.01 23.59 18.28
N GLY A 169 -8.84 23.44 18.91
CA GLY A 169 -8.62 23.72 20.33
C GLY A 169 -8.81 25.19 20.72
N ASN A 170 -8.66 26.11 19.77
CA ASN A 170 -8.90 27.54 19.98
C ASN A 170 -10.39 27.93 19.87
N LEU A 171 -11.23 27.05 19.31
CA LEU A 171 -12.59 27.37 18.90
C LEU A 171 -13.67 26.56 19.61
N PHE A 172 -13.39 25.29 19.94
CA PHE A 172 -14.39 24.34 20.41
C PHE A 172 -14.10 23.86 21.85
N ASP A 173 -15.17 23.82 22.65
CA ASP A 173 -15.14 23.25 23.99
C ASP A 173 -14.80 21.75 23.98
N ALA A 174 -13.74 21.39 24.72
CA ALA A 174 -13.21 20.04 24.75
C ALA A 174 -14.19 19.01 25.37
N GLU A 175 -15.01 19.42 26.35
CA GLU A 175 -15.99 18.52 26.98
C GLU A 175 -17.09 18.15 25.99
N VAL A 176 -17.57 19.12 25.21
CA VAL A 176 -18.55 18.88 24.15
C VAL A 176 -17.98 17.93 23.08
N LEU A 177 -16.74 18.17 22.62
CA LEU A 177 -16.07 17.29 21.65
C LEU A 177 -15.85 15.87 22.19
N TYR A 178 -15.57 15.73 23.49
CA TYR A 178 -15.46 14.45 24.16
C TYR A 178 -16.80 13.71 24.20
N ARG A 179 -17.90 14.38 24.60
CA ARG A 179 -19.24 13.77 24.59
C ARG A 179 -19.64 13.27 23.20
N ILE A 180 -19.40 14.07 22.15
CA ILE A 180 -19.65 13.64 20.76
C ILE A 180 -18.86 12.37 20.41
N ARG A 181 -17.60 12.24 20.87
CA ARG A 181 -16.77 11.05 20.60
C ARG A 181 -17.36 9.79 21.22
N ILE A 182 -17.87 9.89 22.44
CA ILE A 182 -18.41 8.77 23.23
C ILE A 182 -19.82 8.42 22.76
N GLU A 183 -20.69 9.41 22.64
CA GLU A 183 -22.10 9.22 22.34
C GLU A 183 -22.38 9.03 20.84
N LYS A 184 -21.47 9.53 19.98
CA LYS A 184 -21.60 9.52 18.51
C LYS A 184 -22.88 10.20 17.99
N LYS A 185 -23.41 11.16 18.75
CA LYS A 185 -24.65 11.90 18.45
C LYS A 185 -24.40 13.41 18.37
N ILE A 186 -25.35 14.09 17.74
CA ILE A 186 -25.42 15.55 17.73
C ILE A 186 -25.80 16.02 19.15
N PRO A 187 -25.05 16.95 19.77
CA PRO A 187 -25.36 17.47 21.11
C PRO A 187 -26.58 18.40 21.10
N ASP A 188 -27.18 18.68 22.26
CA ASP A 188 -28.24 19.69 22.39
C ASP A 188 -27.65 21.11 22.23
N ASN A 189 -28.28 21.95 21.40
CA ASN A 189 -27.83 23.31 21.11
C ASN A 189 -28.01 24.30 22.27
N LYS A 190 -28.92 24.03 23.24
CA LYS A 190 -29.39 25.03 24.23
C LYS A 190 -28.30 25.78 24.99
N ASN A 191 -27.16 25.14 25.27
CA ASN A 191 -26.08 25.69 26.08
C ASN A 191 -24.72 25.70 25.36
N LEU A 192 -24.72 25.54 24.03
CA LEU A 192 -23.48 25.54 23.26
C LEU A 192 -23.04 26.97 22.96
N LYS A 193 -21.73 27.18 23.02
CA LYS A 193 -21.05 28.40 22.59
C LYS A 193 -19.73 28.03 21.94
N LEU A 194 -19.23 28.86 21.04
CA LEU A 194 -17.82 28.80 20.65
C LEU A 194 -16.95 29.38 21.77
N MET A 195 -15.69 28.97 21.83
CA MET A 195 -14.74 29.54 22.79
C MET A 195 -14.39 31.00 22.47
N THR A 196 -14.52 31.39 21.20
CA THR A 196 -14.32 32.76 20.72
C THR A 196 -15.19 33.03 19.49
N GLU A 197 -15.58 34.28 19.29
CA GLU A 197 -16.23 34.78 18.07
C GLU A 197 -15.28 35.63 17.21
N ASP A 198 -13.97 35.63 17.54
CA ASP A 198 -12.95 36.34 16.78
C ASP A 198 -12.93 35.86 15.31
N PRO A 199 -13.20 36.75 14.33
CA PRO A 199 -13.22 36.37 12.93
C PRO A 199 -11.87 35.84 12.43
N VAL A 200 -10.75 36.26 13.02
CA VAL A 200 -9.41 35.78 12.65
C VAL A 200 -9.24 34.32 13.04
N VAL A 201 -9.60 33.95 14.28
CA VAL A 201 -9.51 32.56 14.76
C VAL A 201 -10.42 31.64 13.95
N ILE A 202 -11.66 32.07 13.71
CA ILE A 202 -12.63 31.28 12.94
C ILE A 202 -12.16 31.10 11.49
N ASN A 203 -11.62 32.15 10.87
CA ASN A 203 -11.09 32.06 9.53
C ASN A 203 -9.88 31.13 9.46
N LYS A 204 -8.97 31.19 10.44
CA LYS A 204 -7.79 30.29 10.49
C LYS A 204 -8.20 28.82 10.58
N PHE A 205 -9.16 28.49 11.44
CA PHE A 205 -9.75 27.15 11.49
C PHE A 205 -10.34 26.72 10.14
N LEU A 206 -11.11 27.59 9.49
CA LEU A 206 -11.70 27.30 8.17
C LEU A 206 -10.66 27.13 7.06
N VAL A 207 -9.55 27.87 7.11
CA VAL A 207 -8.42 27.70 6.19
C VAL A 207 -7.79 26.33 6.34
N ASN A 208 -7.52 25.87 7.57
CA ASN A 208 -6.98 24.53 7.80
C ASN A 208 -7.96 23.43 7.36
N ALA A 209 -9.26 23.61 7.62
CA ALA A 209 -10.28 22.72 7.07
C ALA A 209 -10.23 22.68 5.54
N GLN A 210 -10.12 23.84 4.87
CA GLN A 210 -10.06 23.92 3.42
C GLN A 210 -8.81 23.24 2.83
N TYR A 211 -7.63 23.39 3.43
CA TYR A 211 -6.42 22.68 2.99
C TYR A 211 -6.51 21.17 3.19
N LEU A 212 -7.11 20.73 4.30
CA LEU A 212 -7.42 19.32 4.53
C LEU A 212 -8.38 18.78 3.46
N TYR A 213 -9.42 19.55 3.10
CA TYR A 213 -10.32 19.21 2.01
C TYR A 213 -9.57 19.03 0.69
N GLY A 214 -8.78 20.03 0.30
CA GLY A 214 -8.04 19.99 -0.97
C GLY A 214 -7.11 18.78 -1.06
N SER A 215 -6.38 18.50 0.02
CA SER A 215 -5.44 17.36 0.08
C SER A 215 -6.17 16.02 -0.04
N ARG A 216 -7.29 15.83 0.68
CA ARG A 216 -8.11 14.62 0.55
C ARG A 216 -8.79 14.50 -0.81
N LYS A 217 -9.21 15.62 -1.40
CA LYS A 217 -9.83 15.63 -2.72
C LYS A 217 -8.87 15.14 -3.78
N LYS A 218 -7.64 15.68 -3.78
CA LYS A 218 -6.56 15.25 -4.67
C LYS A 218 -6.24 13.77 -4.48
N GLN A 219 -6.04 13.31 -3.23
CA GLN A 219 -5.80 11.89 -2.97
C GLN A 219 -6.96 11.00 -3.45
N SER A 220 -8.21 11.44 -3.33
CA SER A 220 -9.38 10.70 -3.85
C SER A 220 -9.37 10.53 -5.36
N GLU A 221 -8.87 11.52 -6.11
CA GLU A 221 -8.69 11.44 -7.55
C GLU A 221 -7.60 10.43 -7.91
N ASP A 222 -6.45 10.51 -7.22
CA ASP A 222 -5.31 9.61 -7.47
C ASP A 222 -5.64 8.15 -7.10
N VAL A 223 -6.37 7.94 -6.01
CA VAL A 223 -6.87 6.62 -5.59
C VAL A 223 -7.79 6.01 -6.65
N LYS A 224 -8.64 6.79 -7.33
CA LYS A 224 -9.51 6.27 -8.41
C LYS A 224 -8.70 5.80 -9.61
N VAL A 225 -7.68 6.56 -10.00
CA VAL A 225 -6.77 6.17 -11.10
C VAL A 225 -6.06 4.86 -10.75
N ARG A 226 -5.59 4.72 -9.51
CA ARG A 226 -4.89 3.52 -9.04
C ARG A 226 -5.78 2.31 -8.89
N PHE A 227 -7.02 2.50 -8.47
CA PHE A 227 -8.02 1.45 -8.47
C PHE A 227 -8.20 0.85 -9.88
N GLN A 228 -8.32 1.72 -10.89
CA GLN A 228 -8.43 1.28 -12.28
C GLN A 228 -7.17 0.52 -12.73
N ARG A 229 -5.98 1.03 -12.41
CA ARG A 229 -4.71 0.36 -12.72
C ARG A 229 -4.55 -0.99 -12.03
N ALA A 230 -4.99 -1.10 -10.77
CA ALA A 230 -4.99 -2.36 -10.03
C ALA A 230 -5.88 -3.39 -10.74
N ILE A 231 -7.08 -3.01 -11.18
CA ILE A 231 -7.99 -3.89 -11.94
C ILE A 231 -7.36 -4.35 -13.26
N GLU A 232 -6.73 -3.44 -13.98
CA GLU A 232 -6.05 -3.75 -15.25
C GLU A 232 -4.90 -4.73 -15.04
N LEU A 233 -4.10 -4.52 -13.99
CA LEU A 233 -3.00 -5.41 -13.65
C LEU A 233 -3.50 -6.78 -13.15
N ILE A 234 -4.55 -6.83 -12.34
CA ILE A 234 -5.22 -8.07 -11.92
C ILE A 234 -5.65 -8.86 -13.16
N SER A 235 -6.34 -8.20 -14.10
CA SER A 235 -6.82 -8.83 -15.34
C SER A 235 -5.67 -9.35 -16.21
N LEU A 236 -4.59 -8.58 -16.31
CA LEU A 236 -3.38 -8.98 -17.05
C LEU A 236 -2.71 -10.21 -16.41
N ILE A 237 -2.51 -10.20 -15.09
CA ILE A 237 -1.92 -11.32 -14.35
C ILE A 237 -2.78 -12.57 -14.47
N GLN A 238 -4.11 -12.43 -14.31
CA GLN A 238 -5.06 -13.51 -14.44
C GLN A 238 -4.98 -14.17 -15.82
N LYS A 239 -4.87 -13.38 -16.88
CA LYS A 239 -4.73 -13.85 -18.26
C LYS A 239 -3.39 -14.56 -18.49
N GLU A 240 -2.27 -13.97 -18.10
CA GLU A 240 -0.92 -14.47 -18.43
C GLU A 240 -0.49 -15.69 -17.59
N TYR A 241 -1.06 -15.84 -16.38
CA TYR A 241 -0.71 -16.91 -15.43
C TYR A 241 -1.86 -17.88 -15.16
N HIS A 242 -3.02 -17.71 -15.81
CA HIS A 242 -4.20 -18.57 -15.67
C HIS A 242 -4.68 -18.73 -14.22
N LEU A 243 -4.59 -17.65 -13.44
CA LEU A 243 -5.09 -17.61 -12.07
C LEU A 243 -6.61 -17.53 -12.05
N LYS A 244 -7.23 -17.99 -10.96
CA LYS A 244 -8.68 -17.99 -10.77
C LYS A 244 -9.16 -16.76 -10.00
#